data_AF-A0A2T7P935-F1
#
_entry.id   AF-A0A2T7P935-F1
#
_cell.length_a   1.000
_cell.length_b   1.000
_cell.length_c   1.000
_cell.angle_alpha   90.00
_cell.angle_beta   90.00
_cell.angle_gamma   90.00
#
_symmetry.space_group_name_H-M   'P 1'
#
loop_
_entity.id
_entity.type
_entity.pdbx_description
1 polymer ?
#
loop_
_entity_poly.entity_id
_entity_poly.type
_entity_poly.pdbx_seq_one_letter_code
_entity_poly.pdbx_strand_id
1 'polypeptide(L)'
;MYNDSDKDQKVSFEEFVAGVKKIIEFVENAREFFKQMDTSGDGYLDKKELRELLNRCGQKLPEEDLNKILQEADKNRDNKISFDEFIEACT
;
A
#
# COMPACT_ATOMS: atom_id res chain seq x y z
N MET A 1 -9.79 -23.68 7.44
CA MET A 1 -9.54 -23.87 6.00
C MET A 1 -8.33 -23.02 5.63
N TYR A 2 -7.12 -23.54 5.87
CA TYR A 2 -5.88 -22.95 5.36
C TYR A 2 -5.22 -24.04 4.53
N ASN A 3 -4.92 -23.70 3.28
CA ASN A 3 -4.54 -24.62 2.23
C ASN A 3 -3.11 -25.12 2.49
N ASP A 4 -3.01 -26.23 3.20
CA ASP A 4 -1.76 -26.89 3.56
C ASP A 4 -1.51 -28.05 2.59
N SER A 5 -0.44 -27.96 1.80
CA SER A 5 -0.11 -28.98 0.79
C SER A 5 0.85 -30.04 1.31
N ASP A 6 1.51 -29.81 2.45
CA ASP A 6 2.41 -30.79 3.05
C ASP A 6 2.15 -30.82 4.55
N LYS A 7 1.48 -31.87 5.01
CA LYS A 7 0.91 -32.02 6.36
C LYS A 7 1.97 -32.18 7.47
N ASP A 8 3.04 -31.40 7.46
CA ASP A 8 3.96 -31.35 8.59
C ASP A 8 3.68 -30.08 9.38
N GLN A 9 3.24 -30.26 10.63
CA GLN A 9 2.76 -29.21 11.53
C GLN A 9 3.90 -28.29 12.05
N LYS A 10 4.96 -28.12 11.26
CA LYS A 10 6.08 -27.23 11.48
C LYS A 10 6.27 -26.41 10.22
N VAL A 11 6.04 -25.10 10.33
CA VAL A 11 6.54 -24.12 9.37
C VAL A 11 8.04 -24.37 9.22
N SER A 12 8.45 -24.95 8.10
CA SER A 12 9.86 -25.21 7.84
C SER A 12 10.57 -23.87 7.65
N PHE A 13 11.88 -23.82 7.89
CA PHE A 13 12.65 -22.60 7.64
C PHE A 13 12.51 -22.13 6.18
N GLU A 14 12.23 -23.05 5.24
CA GLU A 14 11.99 -22.74 3.83
C GLU A 14 10.66 -22.02 3.61
N GLU A 15 9.58 -22.41 4.29
CA GLU A 15 8.31 -21.68 4.26
C GLU A 15 8.39 -20.34 4.99
N PHE A 16 9.13 -20.29 6.11
CA PHE A 16 9.39 -19.03 6.81
C PHE A 16 10.15 -18.06 5.90
N VAL A 17 11.20 -18.53 5.21
CA VAL A 17 11.96 -17.73 4.25
C VAL A 17 11.11 -17.35 3.04
N ALA A 18 10.24 -18.25 2.56
CA ALA A 18 9.32 -17.93 1.46
C ALA A 18 8.27 -16.88 1.88
N GLY A 19 7.76 -16.96 3.11
CA GLY A 19 6.84 -15.98 3.69
C GLY A 19 7.52 -14.62 3.87
N VAL A 20 8.72 -14.60 4.44
CA VAL A 20 9.50 -13.36 4.61
C VAL A 20 9.88 -12.76 3.25
N LYS A 21 10.27 -13.58 2.26
CA LYS A 21 10.53 -13.07 0.89
C LYS A 21 9.30 -12.42 0.28
N LYS A 22 8.12 -13.04 0.38
CA LYS A 22 6.86 -12.45 -0.09
C LYS A 22 6.54 -11.13 0.62
N ILE A 23 6.80 -11.05 1.92
CA ILE A 23 6.63 -9.81 2.69
C ILE A 23 7.61 -8.74 2.21
N ILE A 24 8.88 -9.08 2.01
CA ILE A 24 9.90 -8.15 1.50
C ILE A 24 9.51 -7.64 0.11
N GLU A 25 9.13 -8.52 -0.82
CA GLU A 25 8.66 -8.14 -2.15
C GLU A 25 7.41 -7.25 -2.09
N PHE A 26 6.47 -7.54 -1.19
CA PHE A 26 5.29 -6.70 -1.01
C PHE A 26 5.66 -5.30 -0.51
N VAL A 27 6.52 -5.21 0.50
CA VAL A 27 6.98 -3.93 1.08
C VAL A 27 7.80 -3.14 0.06
N GLU A 28 8.67 -3.78 -0.71
CA GLU A 28 9.44 -3.13 -1.78
C GLU A 28 8.53 -2.59 -2.87
N ASN A 29 7.56 -3.39 -3.35
CA ASN A 29 6.60 -2.94 -4.36
C ASN A 29 5.72 -1.78 -3.84
N ALA A 30 5.24 -1.87 -2.60
CA ALA A 30 4.47 -0.81 -1.97
C ALA A 30 5.30 0.48 -1.85
N ARG A 31 6.58 0.37 -1.51
CA ARG A 31 7.50 1.51 -1.40
C ARG A 31 7.82 2.13 -2.75
N GLU A 32 8.05 1.33 -3.79
CA GLU A 32 8.25 1.85 -5.15
C GLU A 32 7.00 2.55 -5.66
N PHE A 33 5.82 1.98 -5.41
CA PHE A 33 4.56 2.57 -5.78
C PHE A 33 4.32 3.90 -5.04
N PHE A 34 4.54 3.93 -3.73
CA PHE A 34 4.47 5.15 -2.92
C PHE A 34 5.43 6.23 -3.45
N LYS A 35 6.66 5.85 -3.79
CA LYS A 35 7.65 6.78 -4.35
C LYS A 35 7.32 7.28 -5.76
N GLN A 36 6.60 6.48 -6.56
CA GLN A 36 6.10 6.93 -7.86
C GLN A 36 4.92 7.89 -7.73
N MET A 37 4.17 7.79 -6.64
CA MET A 37 3.07 8.68 -6.31
C MET A 37 3.55 9.99 -5.68
N ASP A 38 4.48 9.93 -4.72
CA ASP A 38 5.06 11.07 -4.01
C ASP A 38 5.93 11.88 -4.97
N THR A 39 5.31 12.88 -5.58
CA THR A 39 5.94 13.73 -6.60
C THR A 39 6.64 14.91 -5.94
N SER A 40 6.19 15.29 -4.73
CA SER A 40 6.79 16.35 -3.93
C SER A 40 8.07 15.91 -3.21
N GLY A 41 8.23 14.60 -2.99
CA GLY A 41 9.35 13.99 -2.29
C GLY A 41 9.33 14.26 -0.79
N ASP A 42 8.19 14.64 -0.22
CA ASP A 42 8.05 14.93 1.20
C ASP A 42 7.85 13.65 2.06
N GLY A 43 7.70 12.49 1.41
CA GLY A 43 7.47 11.21 2.07
C GLY A 43 6.01 10.98 2.45
N TYR A 44 5.09 11.81 1.94
CA TYR A 44 3.66 11.71 2.16
C TYR A 44 2.93 11.71 0.81
N LEU A 45 1.70 11.21 0.80
CA LEU A 45 0.80 11.35 -0.35
C LEU A 45 -0.32 12.29 0.00
N ASP A 46 -0.27 13.48 -0.59
CA ASP A 46 -1.37 14.42 -0.47
C ASP A 46 -2.45 14.19 -1.54
N LYS A 47 -3.63 14.75 -1.29
CA LYS A 47 -4.78 14.63 -2.20
C LYS A 47 -4.46 15.05 -3.64
N LYS A 48 -3.53 16.00 -3.84
CA LYS A 48 -3.18 16.46 -5.19
C LYS A 48 -2.34 15.43 -5.90
N GLU A 49 -1.36 14.84 -5.22
CA GLU A 49 -0.50 13.78 -5.76
C GLU A 49 -1.31 12.53 -6.13
N LEU A 50 -2.22 12.12 -5.26
CA LEU A 50 -3.13 11.00 -5.54
C LEU A 50 -3.99 11.28 -6.79
N ARG A 51 -4.47 12.51 -6.95
CA ARG A 51 -5.25 12.94 -8.12
C ARG A 51 -4.42 13.03 -9.40
N GLU A 52 -3.20 13.55 -9.31
CA GLU A 52 -2.25 13.60 -10.42
C GLU A 52 -1.91 12.20 -10.93
N LEU A 53 -1.69 11.24 -10.02
CA LEU A 53 -1.43 9.86 -10.38
C LEU A 53 -2.62 9.21 -11.09
N LEU A 54 -3.83 9.36 -10.55
CA LEU A 54 -5.04 8.81 -11.17
C LEU A 54 -5.24 9.37 -12.58
N ASN A 55 -5.02 10.68 -12.75
CA ASN A 55 -5.01 11.32 -14.06
C ASN A 55 -3.93 10.75 -14.99
N ARG A 56 -2.72 10.48 -14.50
CA ARG A 56 -1.64 9.85 -15.29
C ARG A 56 -1.98 8.42 -15.68
N CYS A 57 -2.69 7.69 -14.82
CA CYS A 57 -3.17 6.33 -15.09
C CYS A 57 -4.37 6.29 -16.05
N GLY A 58 -4.87 7.45 -16.49
CA GLY A 58 -6.04 7.58 -17.36
C GLY A 58 -7.38 7.36 -16.66
N GLN A 59 -7.37 7.15 -15.35
CA GLN A 59 -8.58 7.02 -14.53
C GLN A 59 -8.91 8.37 -13.89
N LYS A 60 -9.99 8.99 -14.35
CA LYS A 60 -10.55 10.17 -13.68
C LYS A 60 -11.50 9.72 -12.59
N LEU A 61 -11.03 9.66 -11.35
CA LEU A 61 -11.94 9.58 -10.22
C LEU A 61 -12.47 10.98 -9.87
N PRO A 62 -13.78 11.09 -9.56
CA PRO A 62 -14.34 12.34 -9.08
C PRO A 62 -13.77 12.67 -7.70
N GLU A 63 -13.71 13.97 -7.39
CA GLU A 63 -13.05 14.46 -6.18
C GLU A 63 -13.70 13.93 -4.89
N GLU A 64 -14.99 13.60 -4.94
CA GLU A 64 -15.73 12.98 -3.86
C GLU A 64 -15.19 11.58 -3.50
N ASP A 65 -14.87 10.75 -4.49
CA ASP A 65 -14.34 9.40 -4.23
C ASP A 65 -12.88 9.44 -3.82
N LEU A 66 -12.12 10.39 -4.38
CA LEU A 66 -10.77 10.71 -3.93
C LEU A 66 -10.73 11.13 -2.46
N ASN A 67 -11.69 11.97 -2.03
CA ASN A 67 -11.84 12.36 -0.63
C ASN A 67 -12.22 11.19 0.27
N LYS A 68 -13.07 10.26 -0.20
CA LYS A 68 -13.44 9.07 0.57
C LYS A 68 -12.22 8.17 0.77
N ILE A 69 -11.48 7.88 -0.30
CA ILE A 69 -10.24 7.08 -0.23
C ILE A 69 -9.25 7.73 0.71
N LEU A 70 -9.05 9.05 0.61
CA LEU A 70 -8.19 9.79 1.52
C LEU A 70 -8.68 9.66 2.96
N GLN A 71 -9.97 9.87 3.24
CA GLN A 71 -10.53 9.77 4.60
C GLN A 71 -10.46 8.36 5.20
N GLU A 72 -10.55 7.32 4.37
CA GLU A 72 -10.44 5.93 4.83
C GLU A 72 -8.99 5.55 5.14
N ALA A 73 -8.02 6.09 4.38
CA ALA A 73 -6.60 5.83 4.58
C ALA A 73 -5.95 6.75 5.65
N ASP A 74 -6.37 8.02 5.72
CA ASP A 74 -5.86 9.04 6.64
C ASP A 74 -6.45 8.85 8.05
N LYS A 75 -5.76 8.06 8.87
CA LYS A 75 -6.17 7.76 10.25
C LYS A 75 -5.82 8.90 11.20
N ASN A 76 -4.73 9.60 10.94
CA ASN A 76 -4.24 10.67 11.79
C ASN A 76 -4.96 12.02 11.53
N ARG A 77 -5.69 12.14 10.41
CA ARG A 77 -6.44 13.30 9.92
C ARG A 77 -5.58 14.52 9.57
N ASP A 78 -4.37 14.30 9.06
CA ASP A 78 -3.47 15.36 8.58
C ASP A 78 -3.72 15.75 7.11
N ASN A 79 -4.72 15.14 6.46
CA ASN A 79 -5.04 15.26 5.04
C ASN A 79 -3.92 14.78 4.11
N LYS A 80 -3.05 13.92 4.61
CA LYS A 80 -2.01 13.23 3.88
C LYS A 80 -2.06 11.74 4.22
N ILE A 81 -1.44 10.92 3.39
CA ILE A 81 -1.26 9.50 3.67
C ILE A 81 0.23 9.27 3.86
N SER A 82 0.62 8.92 5.07
CA SER A 82 1.97 8.46 5.36
C SER A 82 2.21 7.04 4.82
N PHE A 83 3.47 6.64 4.68
CA PHE A 83 3.81 5.27 4.25
C PHE A 83 3.20 4.21 5.18
N ASP A 84 3.21 4.44 6.49
CA ASP A 84 2.59 3.55 7.47
C ASP A 84 1.07 3.43 7.25
N GLU A 85 0.38 4.56 7.03
CA GLU A 85 -1.06 4.56 6.74
C GLU A 85 -1.39 3.90 5.40
N PHE A 86 -0.52 4.03 4.40
CA PHE A 86 -0.66 3.34 3.13
C PHE A 86 -0.58 1.82 3.29
N ILE A 87 0.40 1.32 4.05
CA ILE A 87 0.54 -0.11 4.35
C ILE A 87 -0.66 -0.61 5.17
N GLU A 88 -1.10 0.16 6.17
CA GLU A 88 -2.23 -0.18 7.02
C GLU A 88 -3.57 -0.18 6.26
N ALA A 89 -3.72 0.67 5.24
CA ALA A 89 -4.87 0.65 4.33
C ALA A 89 -4.85 -0.53 3.35
N CYS A 90 -3.67 -1.11 3.08
CA CYS A 90 -3.50 -2.21 2.15
C CYS A 90 -3.53 -3.61 2.82
N THR A 91 -3.46 -3.67 4.16
CA THR A 91 -3.44 -4.93 4.95
C THR A 91 -4.78 -5.27 5.58
#